data_AF-A0A8J6I196-F1
#
_entry.id   AF-A0A8J6I196-F1
#
_cell.length_a   1.000
_cell.length_b   1.000
_cell.length_c   1.000
_cell.angle_alpha   90.00
_cell.angle_beta   90.00
_cell.angle_gamma   90.00
#
_symmetry.space_group_name_H-M   'P 1'
#
loop_
_entity.id
_entity.type
_entity.pdbx_description
1 polymer ?
#
loop_
_entity_poly.entity_id
_entity_poly.type
_entity_poly.pdbx_seq_one_letter_code
_entity_poly.pdbx_strand_id
1 'polypeptide(L)'
;MANSLKLREFSSNIDNIVISLEKFLVERSSDMLRSYYHYYQEVESEYTDLQLVGDSIENYLLLKNIKTMTKLFLQEADAAVRFKRARDSAGYSGAFTEVLRYNTNIKWAVDRLITKQLEESSMQYLLITERINFIQRLGLFMIILAIIFSILSTIWIGFRLTKPLKKLVEAAETISRGEFQLPPLPVSSNDEIAVVSQAFNEMATSIGKLISEIKNKSDLEKKLQEQEYQNLAMKNTLKEAELHALQSQINPHFLFNTLNAGVQLAIMEDADKTADFIDKVSKLLRYSLRKINTAVTIREETDNLENYFFILKTRYGSDRFDLHIDVDPAIADFQIPLLTIQPIVENALIHGVEQLEEGGEIKVRAYQNDESVIIDVSDNGLGMDSETVKRLQEGRKVSGHTTGIGLWNVRDDLYNSLGL
;
A
#
# COMPACT_ATOMS: atom_id res chain seq x y z
N MET A 1 18.15 -64.02 -40.83
CA MET A 1 19.06 -64.83 -39.98
C MET A 1 18.44 -66.14 -39.50
N ALA A 2 17.20 -66.19 -39.01
CA ALA A 2 16.59 -67.46 -38.56
C ALA A 2 16.48 -68.53 -39.66
N ASN A 3 16.18 -68.14 -40.91
CA ASN A 3 16.02 -69.11 -42.00
C ASN A 3 17.35 -69.62 -42.59
N SER A 4 18.40 -68.80 -42.56
CA SER A 4 19.74 -69.20 -43.00
C SER A 4 20.39 -70.22 -42.05
N LEU A 5 20.03 -70.18 -40.76
CA LEU A 5 20.48 -71.18 -39.79
C LEU A 5 19.81 -72.54 -40.05
N LYS A 6 18.48 -72.54 -40.24
CA LYS A 6 17.72 -73.76 -40.59
C LYS A 6 18.20 -74.41 -41.89
N LEU A 7 18.53 -73.61 -42.90
CA LEU A 7 19.08 -74.13 -44.17
C LEU A 7 20.46 -74.78 -43.99
N ARG A 8 21.31 -74.26 -43.10
CA ARG A 8 22.61 -74.89 -42.78
C ARG A 8 22.44 -76.19 -42.02
N GLU A 9 21.53 -76.22 -41.05
CA GLU A 9 21.19 -77.41 -40.28
C GLU A 9 20.66 -78.53 -41.20
N PHE A 10 19.72 -78.17 -42.09
CA PHE A 10 19.22 -79.05 -43.15
C PHE A 10 20.32 -79.63 -44.04
N SER A 11 21.23 -78.79 -44.54
CA SER A 11 22.37 -79.24 -45.35
C SER A 11 23.28 -80.20 -44.58
N SER A 12 23.50 -79.92 -43.29
CA SER A 12 24.29 -80.80 -42.40
C SER A 12 23.61 -82.15 -42.17
N ASN A 13 22.28 -82.18 -42.03
CA ASN A 13 21.54 -83.44 -41.86
C ASN A 13 21.60 -84.32 -43.12
N ILE A 14 21.59 -83.71 -44.32
CA ILE A 14 21.81 -84.44 -45.58
C ILE A 14 23.23 -85.04 -45.62
N ASP A 15 24.26 -84.28 -45.25
CA ASP A 15 25.63 -84.78 -45.17
C ASP A 15 25.71 -85.98 -44.17
N ASN A 16 25.01 -85.90 -43.04
CA ASN A 16 24.94 -86.99 -42.06
C ASN A 16 24.23 -88.24 -42.58
N ILE A 17 23.21 -88.11 -43.44
CA ILE A 17 22.58 -89.24 -44.15
C ILE A 17 23.61 -89.93 -45.03
N VAL A 18 24.37 -89.17 -45.83
CA VAL A 18 25.40 -89.73 -46.73
C VAL A 18 26.45 -90.50 -45.95
N ILE A 19 27.00 -89.91 -44.88
CA ILE A 19 28.03 -90.53 -44.03
C ILE A 19 27.51 -91.82 -43.39
N SER A 20 26.30 -91.79 -42.83
CA SER A 20 25.70 -92.94 -42.16
C SER A 20 25.39 -94.06 -43.17
N LEU A 21 24.90 -93.69 -44.36
CA LEU A 21 24.61 -94.63 -45.45
C LEU A 21 25.90 -95.27 -45.99
N GLU A 22 26.94 -94.49 -46.24
CA GLU A 22 28.25 -94.99 -46.71
C GLU A 22 28.80 -96.06 -45.76
N LYS A 23 28.86 -95.74 -44.46
CA LYS A 23 29.36 -96.66 -43.43
C LYS A 23 28.49 -97.91 -43.33
N PHE A 24 27.16 -97.79 -43.44
CA PHE A 24 26.28 -98.95 -43.49
C PHE A 24 26.53 -99.82 -44.74
N LEU A 25 26.73 -99.21 -45.90
CA LEU A 25 27.01 -99.92 -47.15
C LEU A 25 28.37 -100.64 -47.11
N VAL A 26 29.36 -100.14 -46.37
CA VAL A 26 30.67 -100.79 -46.22
C VAL A 26 30.65 -101.86 -45.12
N GLU A 27 30.20 -101.51 -43.92
CA GLU A 27 30.40 -102.32 -42.70
C GLU A 27 29.18 -103.18 -42.31
N ARG A 28 27.99 -102.94 -42.90
CA ARG A 28 26.70 -103.52 -42.47
C ARG A 28 26.37 -103.29 -40.98
N SER A 29 26.87 -102.19 -40.41
CA SER A 29 26.61 -101.81 -39.01
C SER A 29 25.13 -101.47 -38.80
N SER A 30 24.49 -102.13 -37.84
CA SER A 30 23.09 -101.85 -37.47
C SER A 30 22.94 -100.46 -36.83
N ASP A 31 23.97 -99.98 -36.15
CA ASP A 31 23.98 -98.63 -35.54
C ASP A 31 24.01 -97.55 -36.61
N MET A 32 24.80 -97.73 -37.68
CA MET A 32 24.85 -96.78 -38.80
C MET A 32 23.53 -96.74 -39.58
N LEU A 33 22.83 -97.88 -39.70
CA LEU A 33 21.50 -97.93 -40.28
C LEU A 33 20.47 -97.16 -39.43
N ARG A 34 20.58 -97.23 -38.09
CA ARG A 34 19.72 -96.46 -37.18
C ARG A 34 19.98 -94.96 -37.30
N SER A 35 21.25 -94.54 -37.32
CA SER A 35 21.63 -93.13 -37.55
C SER A 35 21.13 -92.62 -38.89
N TYR A 36 21.25 -93.43 -39.95
CA TYR A 36 20.68 -93.13 -41.26
C TYR A 36 19.18 -92.83 -41.18
N TYR A 37 18.37 -93.70 -40.54
CA TYR A 37 16.93 -93.47 -40.42
C TYR A 37 16.58 -92.27 -39.53
N HIS A 38 17.39 -91.98 -38.51
CA HIS A 38 17.20 -90.76 -37.70
C HIS A 38 17.36 -89.49 -38.54
N TYR A 39 18.48 -89.35 -39.25
CA TYR A 39 18.70 -88.18 -40.11
C TYR A 39 17.74 -88.15 -41.30
N TYR A 40 17.33 -89.31 -41.84
CA TYR A 40 16.29 -89.40 -42.86
C TYR A 40 14.99 -88.74 -42.39
N GLN A 41 14.54 -89.04 -41.16
CA GLN A 41 13.33 -88.46 -40.58
C GLN A 41 13.46 -86.95 -40.33
N GLU A 42 14.61 -86.49 -39.81
CA GLU A 42 14.88 -85.07 -39.63
C GLU A 42 14.83 -84.32 -40.97
N VAL A 43 15.54 -84.81 -41.99
CA VAL A 43 15.53 -84.21 -43.33
C VAL A 43 14.15 -84.25 -43.95
N GLU A 44 13.37 -85.32 -43.78
CA GLU A 44 11.99 -85.42 -44.30
C GLU A 44 11.03 -84.41 -43.64
N SER A 45 11.18 -84.21 -42.33
CA SER A 45 10.44 -83.20 -41.58
C SER A 45 10.83 -81.79 -42.03
N GLU A 46 12.13 -81.48 -42.04
CA GLU A 46 12.68 -80.18 -42.45
C GLU A 46 12.33 -79.87 -43.91
N TYR A 47 12.43 -80.85 -44.81
CA TYR A 47 12.05 -80.78 -46.21
C TYR A 47 10.62 -80.27 -46.42
N THR A 48 9.70 -80.74 -45.59
CA THR A 48 8.28 -80.40 -45.66
C THR A 48 8.04 -78.97 -45.16
N ASP A 49 8.77 -78.56 -44.12
CA ASP A 49 8.63 -77.27 -43.43
C ASP A 49 9.47 -76.13 -44.02
N LEU A 50 10.32 -76.40 -45.01
CA LEU A 50 11.10 -75.37 -45.70
C LEU A 50 10.17 -74.35 -46.39
N GLN A 51 10.00 -73.17 -45.79
CA GLN A 51 9.21 -72.07 -46.35
C GLN A 51 10.08 -71.09 -47.15
N LEU A 52 9.44 -70.46 -48.15
CA LEU A 52 10.04 -69.36 -48.91
C LEU A 52 10.34 -68.20 -47.98
N VAL A 53 11.57 -67.70 -48.05
CA VAL A 53 11.92 -66.40 -47.48
C VAL A 53 12.46 -65.56 -48.62
N GLY A 54 11.61 -64.65 -49.10
CA GLY A 54 11.91 -63.69 -50.17
C GLY A 54 11.06 -63.90 -51.44
N ASP A 55 10.64 -62.78 -52.05
CA ASP A 55 9.76 -62.70 -53.23
C ASP A 55 10.51 -62.82 -54.58
N SER A 56 11.82 -63.11 -54.59
CA SER A 56 12.55 -63.22 -55.86
C SER A 56 12.26 -64.57 -56.54
N ILE A 57 11.97 -64.52 -57.85
CA ILE A 57 11.73 -65.72 -58.68
C ILE A 57 12.93 -66.68 -58.58
N GLU A 58 14.16 -66.15 -58.47
CA GLU A 58 15.38 -66.95 -58.32
C GLU A 58 15.40 -67.71 -56.97
N ASN A 59 15.07 -67.05 -55.85
CA ASN A 59 14.99 -67.71 -54.53
C ASN A 59 13.89 -68.80 -54.51
N TYR A 60 12.77 -68.55 -55.18
CA TYR A 60 11.71 -69.54 -55.36
C TYR A 60 12.19 -70.77 -56.13
N LEU A 61 12.88 -70.56 -57.25
CA LEU A 61 13.40 -71.65 -58.07
C LEU A 61 14.48 -72.45 -57.32
N LEU A 62 15.38 -71.79 -56.60
CA LEU A 62 16.40 -72.46 -55.77
C LEU A 62 15.76 -73.32 -54.68
N LEU A 63 14.77 -72.79 -53.95
CA LEU A 63 14.08 -73.56 -52.92
C LEU A 63 13.30 -74.74 -53.51
N LYS A 64 12.62 -74.53 -54.64
CA LYS A 64 11.91 -75.60 -55.36
C LYS A 64 12.87 -76.69 -55.85
N ASN A 65 14.05 -76.31 -56.32
CA ASN A 65 15.10 -77.24 -56.72
C ASN A 65 15.64 -78.01 -55.52
N ILE A 66 15.96 -77.34 -54.41
CA ILE A 66 16.38 -77.99 -53.14
C ILE A 66 15.34 -79.03 -52.75
N LYS A 67 14.05 -78.66 -52.74
CA LYS A 67 12.96 -79.59 -52.41
C LYS A 67 12.92 -80.78 -53.37
N THR A 68 12.93 -80.54 -54.67
CA THR A 68 12.82 -81.62 -55.66
C THR A 68 14.02 -82.57 -55.57
N MET A 69 15.23 -82.03 -55.45
CA MET A 69 16.45 -82.82 -55.31
C MET A 69 16.50 -83.60 -54.00
N THR A 70 16.01 -83.03 -52.89
CA THR A 70 15.95 -83.73 -51.59
C THR A 70 15.01 -84.93 -51.64
N LYS A 71 13.86 -84.80 -52.30
CA LYS A 71 12.95 -85.93 -52.49
C LYS A 71 13.61 -87.06 -53.29
N LEU A 72 14.29 -86.73 -54.38
CA LEU A 72 15.01 -87.71 -55.21
C LEU A 72 16.19 -88.33 -54.44
N PHE A 73 16.93 -87.53 -53.67
CA PHE A 73 18.00 -87.98 -52.78
C PHE A 73 17.51 -89.03 -51.80
N LEU A 74 16.40 -88.77 -51.08
CA LEU A 74 15.83 -89.71 -50.12
C LEU A 74 15.37 -91.02 -50.80
N GLN A 75 14.78 -90.92 -51.99
CA GLN A 75 14.35 -92.09 -52.78
C GLN A 75 15.53 -92.98 -53.20
N GLU A 76 16.62 -92.39 -53.70
CA GLU A 76 17.84 -93.11 -54.07
C GLU A 76 18.56 -93.67 -52.85
N ALA A 77 18.56 -92.94 -51.73
CA ALA A 77 19.12 -93.41 -50.48
C ALA A 77 18.42 -94.68 -49.97
N ASP A 78 17.08 -94.70 -49.98
CA ASP A 78 16.32 -95.89 -49.60
C ASP A 78 16.52 -97.03 -50.62
N ALA A 79 16.62 -96.72 -51.93
CA ALA A 79 16.96 -97.70 -52.95
C ALA A 79 18.33 -98.35 -52.70
N ALA A 80 19.35 -97.58 -52.32
CA ALA A 80 20.67 -98.10 -51.96
C ALA A 80 20.59 -99.08 -50.78
N VAL A 81 19.81 -98.76 -49.73
CA VAL A 81 19.57 -99.65 -48.59
C VAL A 81 18.88 -100.94 -49.04
N ARG A 82 17.85 -100.85 -49.90
CA ARG A 82 17.12 -102.02 -50.43
C ARG A 82 18.02 -102.94 -51.27
N PHE A 83 18.78 -102.39 -52.21
CA PHE A 83 19.71 -103.17 -53.04
C PHE A 83 20.81 -103.83 -52.18
N LYS A 84 21.32 -103.13 -51.16
CA LYS A 84 22.30 -103.71 -50.22
C LYS A 84 21.73 -104.91 -49.46
N ARG A 85 20.46 -104.83 -49.01
CA ARG A 85 19.75 -105.94 -48.36
C ARG A 85 19.49 -107.11 -49.32
N ALA A 86 19.16 -106.81 -50.58
CA ALA A 86 18.97 -107.79 -51.64
C ALA A 86 20.27 -108.44 -52.16
N ARG A 87 21.44 -108.00 -51.67
CA ARG A 87 22.78 -108.44 -52.10
C ARG A 87 23.10 -108.09 -53.57
N ASP A 88 22.45 -107.08 -54.13
CA ASP A 88 22.75 -106.54 -55.46
C ASP A 88 23.86 -105.48 -55.37
N SER A 89 25.09 -105.88 -55.70
CA SER A 89 26.26 -105.01 -55.59
C SER A 89 26.28 -103.87 -56.62
N ALA A 90 25.81 -104.13 -57.84
CA ALA A 90 25.73 -103.11 -58.88
C ALA A 90 24.63 -102.10 -58.57
N GLY A 91 23.46 -102.57 -58.11
CA GLY A 91 22.32 -101.74 -57.76
C GLY A 91 22.60 -100.76 -56.63
N TYR A 92 23.21 -101.21 -55.51
CA TYR A 92 23.47 -100.28 -54.40
C TYR A 92 24.57 -99.26 -54.74
N SER A 93 25.57 -99.64 -55.54
CA SER A 93 26.65 -98.71 -55.94
C SER A 93 26.13 -97.63 -56.88
N GLY A 94 25.23 -97.99 -57.80
CA GLY A 94 24.57 -97.03 -58.69
C GLY A 94 23.72 -96.03 -57.90
N ALA A 95 22.84 -96.53 -57.03
CA ALA A 95 21.99 -95.68 -56.19
C ALA A 95 22.81 -94.77 -55.25
N PHE A 96 23.90 -95.28 -54.66
CA PHE A 96 24.78 -94.46 -53.80
C PHE A 96 25.53 -93.37 -54.59
N THR A 97 25.89 -93.63 -55.84
CA THR A 97 26.50 -92.60 -56.71
C THR A 97 25.52 -91.45 -56.96
N GLU A 98 24.24 -91.77 -57.20
CA GLU A 98 23.19 -90.76 -57.37
C GLU A 98 22.93 -89.99 -56.07
N VAL A 99 22.99 -90.64 -54.90
CA VAL A 99 22.93 -90.00 -53.57
C VAL A 99 24.04 -88.95 -53.41
N LEU A 100 25.29 -89.28 -53.75
CA LEU A 100 26.41 -88.33 -53.68
C LEU A 100 26.22 -87.13 -54.64
N ARG A 101 25.70 -87.40 -55.85
CA ARG A 101 25.39 -86.36 -56.83
C ARG A 101 24.31 -85.42 -56.31
N TYR A 102 23.21 -85.95 -55.76
CA TYR A 102 22.15 -85.12 -55.20
C TYR A 102 22.61 -84.35 -53.97
N ASN A 103 23.40 -84.94 -53.07
CA ASN A 103 23.96 -84.23 -51.91
C ASN A 103 24.74 -82.98 -52.35
N THR A 104 25.68 -83.14 -53.29
CA THR A 104 26.49 -82.04 -53.81
C THR A 104 25.63 -80.93 -54.41
N ASN A 105 24.62 -81.29 -55.19
CA ASN A 105 23.73 -80.32 -55.83
C ASN A 105 22.82 -79.59 -54.84
N ILE A 106 22.32 -80.30 -53.82
CA ILE A 106 21.51 -79.69 -52.75
C ILE A 106 22.35 -78.71 -51.95
N LYS A 107 23.57 -79.10 -51.56
CA LYS A 107 24.50 -78.24 -50.81
C LYS A 107 24.81 -76.94 -51.56
N TRP A 108 25.14 -77.04 -52.85
CA TRP A 108 25.35 -75.87 -53.71
C TRP A 108 24.12 -74.95 -53.75
N ALA A 109 22.93 -75.52 -53.92
CA ALA A 109 21.70 -74.73 -54.00
C ALA A 109 21.36 -74.04 -52.67
N VAL A 110 21.59 -74.73 -51.53
CA VAL A 110 21.43 -74.17 -50.19
C VAL A 110 22.40 -73.02 -49.95
N ASP A 111 23.69 -73.20 -50.22
CA ASP A 111 24.70 -72.16 -50.03
C ASP A 111 24.45 -70.94 -50.91
N ARG A 112 24.00 -71.16 -52.16
CA ARG A 112 23.60 -70.09 -53.08
C ARG A 112 22.40 -69.31 -52.54
N LEU A 113 21.38 -70.00 -52.04
CA LEU A 113 20.19 -69.36 -51.46
C LEU A 113 20.53 -68.53 -50.23
N ILE A 114 21.38 -69.04 -49.33
CA ILE A 114 21.85 -68.30 -48.14
C ILE A 114 22.61 -67.03 -48.56
N THR A 115 23.54 -67.16 -49.52
CA THR A 115 24.35 -66.03 -50.00
C THR A 115 23.47 -64.93 -50.58
N LYS A 116 22.50 -65.30 -51.42
CA LYS A 116 21.54 -64.36 -52.02
C LYS A 116 20.69 -63.64 -50.98
N GLN A 117 20.18 -64.35 -49.98
CA GLN A 117 19.41 -63.72 -48.89
C GLN A 117 20.25 -62.71 -48.10
N LEU A 118 21.56 -62.97 -47.91
CA LEU A 118 22.46 -62.04 -47.23
C LEU A 118 22.77 -60.80 -48.08
N GLU A 119 22.97 -60.95 -49.38
CA GLU A 119 23.17 -59.85 -50.33
C GLU A 119 21.94 -58.92 -50.37
N GLU A 120 20.74 -59.50 -50.53
CA GLU A 120 19.47 -58.76 -50.56
C GLU A 120 19.23 -58.00 -49.24
N SER A 121 19.53 -58.62 -48.10
CA SER A 121 19.38 -57.99 -46.79
C SER A 121 20.37 -56.84 -46.58
N SER A 122 21.62 -56.99 -47.02
CA SER A 122 22.68 -55.98 -46.82
C SER A 122 22.40 -54.67 -47.56
N MET A 123 21.85 -54.75 -48.77
CA MET A 123 21.45 -53.57 -49.54
C MET A 123 20.33 -52.78 -48.87
N GLN A 124 19.40 -53.46 -48.19
CA GLN A 124 18.34 -52.79 -47.43
C GLN A 124 18.88 -52.01 -46.23
N TYR A 125 19.90 -52.52 -45.53
CA TYR A 125 20.51 -51.83 -44.39
C TYR A 125 21.20 -50.52 -44.77
N LEU A 126 21.86 -50.45 -45.93
CA LEU A 126 22.50 -49.22 -46.42
C LEU A 126 21.47 -48.12 -46.67
N LEU A 127 20.37 -48.45 -47.35
CA LEU A 127 19.26 -47.51 -47.61
C LEU A 127 18.62 -47.00 -46.31
N ILE A 128 18.43 -47.88 -45.32
CA ILE A 128 17.90 -47.49 -44.01
C ILE A 128 18.87 -46.53 -43.30
N THR A 129 20.17 -46.82 -43.33
CA THR A 129 21.20 -46.01 -42.68
C THR A 129 21.27 -44.60 -43.27
N GLU A 130 21.18 -44.46 -44.59
CA GLU A 130 21.12 -43.14 -45.24
C GLU A 130 19.90 -42.33 -44.82
N ARG A 131 18.72 -42.97 -44.71
CA ARG A 131 17.49 -42.31 -44.23
C ARG A 131 17.62 -41.87 -42.78
N ILE A 132 18.21 -42.68 -41.91
CA ILE A 132 18.44 -42.32 -40.51
C ILE A 132 19.35 -41.09 -40.40
N ASN A 133 20.47 -41.05 -41.15
CA ASN A 133 21.37 -39.90 -41.15
C ASN A 133 20.71 -38.63 -41.69
N PHE A 134 19.83 -38.75 -42.68
CA PHE A 134 19.02 -37.63 -43.16
C PHE A 134 18.08 -37.11 -42.06
N ILE A 135 17.34 -37.98 -41.39
CA ILE A 135 16.43 -37.63 -40.29
C ILE A 135 17.20 -36.95 -39.14
N GLN A 136 18.37 -37.47 -38.77
CA GLN A 136 19.20 -36.87 -37.71
C GLN A 136 19.67 -35.47 -38.07
N ARG A 137 20.15 -35.24 -39.30
CA ARG A 137 20.56 -33.90 -39.77
C ARG A 137 19.39 -32.92 -39.78
N LEU A 138 18.22 -33.37 -40.23
CA LEU A 138 17.00 -32.56 -40.19
C LEU A 138 16.60 -32.20 -38.76
N GLY A 139 16.69 -33.17 -37.83
CA GLY A 139 16.43 -32.93 -36.40
C GLY A 139 17.38 -31.90 -35.79
N LEU A 140 18.69 -32.01 -36.04
CA LEU A 140 19.68 -31.04 -35.57
C LEU A 140 19.43 -29.64 -36.14
N PHE A 141 19.10 -29.55 -37.43
CA PHE A 141 18.76 -28.29 -38.07
C PHE A 141 17.54 -27.62 -37.41
N MET A 142 16.49 -28.39 -37.10
CA MET A 142 15.30 -27.89 -36.41
C MET A 142 15.62 -27.38 -35.00
N ILE A 143 16.49 -28.06 -34.25
CA ILE A 143 16.92 -27.61 -32.91
C ILE A 143 17.68 -26.29 -33.00
N ILE A 144 18.63 -26.17 -33.94
CA ILE A 144 19.39 -24.93 -34.15
C ILE A 144 18.44 -23.78 -34.50
N LEU A 145 17.47 -24.03 -35.39
CA LEU A 145 16.48 -23.02 -35.79
C LEU A 145 15.59 -22.59 -34.62
N ALA A 146 15.19 -23.52 -33.75
CA ALA A 146 14.42 -23.21 -32.55
C ALA A 146 15.22 -22.35 -31.56
N ILE A 147 16.52 -22.62 -31.37
CA ILE A 147 17.41 -21.82 -30.51
C ILE A 147 17.54 -20.39 -31.07
N ILE A 148 17.81 -20.26 -32.37
CA ILE A 148 17.91 -18.95 -33.03
C ILE A 148 16.61 -18.17 -32.88
N PHE A 149 15.46 -18.81 -33.11
CA PHE A 149 14.15 -18.18 -32.94
C PHE A 149 13.92 -17.72 -31.50
N SER A 150 14.28 -18.54 -30.50
CA SER A 150 14.15 -18.18 -29.09
C SER A 150 15.00 -16.96 -28.72
N ILE A 151 16.25 -16.88 -29.20
CA ILE A 151 17.12 -15.73 -28.98
C ILE A 151 16.53 -14.47 -29.61
N LEU A 152 16.08 -14.55 -30.87
CA LEU A 152 15.47 -13.43 -31.58
C LEU A 152 14.18 -12.95 -30.89
N SER A 153 13.32 -13.87 -30.47
CA SER A 153 12.10 -13.57 -29.74
C SER A 153 12.39 -12.87 -28.41
N THR A 154 13.40 -13.34 -27.67
CA THR A 154 13.82 -12.71 -26.40
C THR A 154 14.30 -11.28 -26.59
N ILE A 155 15.12 -11.04 -27.62
CA ILE A 155 15.60 -9.69 -27.96
C ILE A 155 14.41 -8.81 -28.36
N TRP A 156 13.52 -9.30 -29.22
CA TRP A 156 12.35 -8.57 -29.68
C TRP A 156 11.40 -8.17 -28.54
N ILE A 157 11.09 -9.10 -27.63
CA ILE A 157 10.29 -8.83 -26.42
C ILE A 157 10.98 -7.79 -25.54
N GLY A 158 12.29 -7.90 -25.34
CA GLY A 158 13.05 -6.96 -24.52
C GLY A 158 12.97 -5.52 -25.04
N PHE A 159 13.06 -5.33 -26.35
CA PHE A 159 12.95 -4.00 -26.97
C PHE A 159 11.51 -3.48 -27.03
N ARG A 160 10.53 -4.35 -27.30
CA ARG A 160 9.14 -3.95 -27.54
C ARG A 160 8.30 -3.81 -26.26
N LEU A 161 8.55 -4.65 -25.26
CA LEU A 161 7.75 -4.71 -24.02
C LEU A 161 8.54 -4.28 -22.79
N THR A 162 9.69 -4.92 -22.53
CA THR A 162 10.40 -4.74 -21.24
C THR A 162 11.00 -3.34 -21.08
N LYS A 163 11.64 -2.79 -22.13
CA LYS A 163 12.28 -1.46 -22.05
C LYS A 163 11.28 -0.32 -21.81
N PRO A 164 10.15 -0.20 -22.54
CA PRO A 164 9.15 0.83 -22.27
C PRO A 164 8.54 0.73 -20.88
N LEU A 165 8.21 -0.50 -20.42
CA LEU A 165 7.65 -0.71 -19.08
C LEU A 165 8.61 -0.26 -17.97
N LYS A 166 9.91 -0.54 -18.11
CA LYS A 166 10.90 -0.08 -17.13
C LYS A 166 10.95 1.44 -17.03
N LYS A 167 10.88 2.15 -18.18
CA LYS A 167 10.83 3.62 -18.20
C LYS A 167 9.58 4.19 -17.53
N LEU A 168 8.43 3.53 -17.72
CA LEU A 168 7.19 3.91 -17.02
C LEU A 168 7.32 3.77 -15.50
N VAL A 169 7.91 2.66 -15.03
CA VAL A 169 8.15 2.45 -13.59
C VAL A 169 9.10 3.51 -13.03
N GLU A 170 10.22 3.77 -13.70
CA GLU A 170 11.18 4.80 -13.29
C GLU A 170 10.53 6.19 -13.25
N ALA A 171 9.72 6.55 -14.24
CA ALA A 171 8.99 7.82 -14.25
C ALA A 171 7.96 7.91 -13.12
N ALA A 172 7.23 6.82 -12.85
CA ALA A 172 6.26 6.77 -11.75
C ALA A 172 6.92 6.93 -10.37
N GLU A 173 8.09 6.32 -10.17
CA GLU A 173 8.87 6.48 -8.93
C GLU A 173 9.35 7.93 -8.75
N THR A 174 9.73 8.61 -9.84
CA THR A 174 10.13 10.03 -9.79
C THR A 174 8.95 10.95 -9.46
N ILE A 175 7.77 10.72 -10.04
CA ILE A 175 6.53 11.42 -9.66
C ILE A 175 6.21 11.19 -8.18
N SER A 176 6.35 9.96 -7.69
CA SER A 176 6.12 9.62 -6.29
C SER A 176 7.08 10.32 -5.32
N ARG A 177 8.25 10.76 -5.79
CA ARG A 177 9.24 11.52 -5.00
C ARG A 177 8.97 13.03 -5.00
N GLY A 178 7.91 13.50 -5.67
CA GLY A 178 7.51 14.90 -5.72
C GLY A 178 8.03 15.68 -6.93
N GLU A 179 8.66 15.00 -7.90
CA GLU A 179 9.14 15.60 -9.14
C GLU A 179 8.08 15.44 -10.25
N PHE A 180 7.23 16.45 -10.40
CA PHE A 180 6.07 16.39 -11.31
C PHE A 180 6.34 16.96 -12.72
N GLN A 181 7.53 17.51 -12.97
CA GLN A 181 7.91 18.08 -14.26
C GLN A 181 8.86 17.14 -15.00
N LEU A 182 8.32 16.02 -15.48
CA LEU A 182 9.07 15.07 -16.28
C LEU A 182 8.82 15.33 -17.77
N PRO A 183 9.84 15.20 -18.63
CA PRO A 183 9.62 15.17 -20.07
C PRO A 183 8.72 13.99 -20.43
N PRO A 184 7.79 14.15 -21.38
CA PRO A 184 6.86 13.10 -21.75
C PRO A 184 7.62 11.87 -22.25
N LEU A 185 7.17 10.69 -21.83
CA LEU A 185 7.75 9.44 -22.30
C LEU A 185 7.51 9.30 -23.81
N PRO A 186 8.53 8.91 -24.59
CA PRO A 186 8.41 8.81 -26.03
C PRO A 186 7.42 7.70 -26.42
N VAL A 187 6.37 8.07 -27.15
CA VAL A 187 5.38 7.14 -27.71
C VAL A 187 5.87 6.71 -29.09
N SER A 188 6.69 5.66 -29.13
CA SER A 188 7.35 5.20 -30.37
C SER A 188 6.67 4.00 -31.03
N SER A 189 5.67 3.42 -30.37
CA SER A 189 4.98 2.21 -30.83
C SER A 189 3.53 2.53 -31.19
N ASN A 190 2.89 1.65 -31.95
CA ASN A 190 1.48 1.75 -32.32
C ASN A 190 0.68 0.56 -31.75
N ASP A 191 1.06 0.12 -30.54
CA ASP A 191 0.48 -1.00 -29.79
C ASP A 191 -0.04 -0.54 -28.42
N GLU A 192 -0.46 -1.49 -27.58
CA GLU A 192 -1.04 -1.23 -26.26
C GLU A 192 -0.08 -0.46 -25.34
N ILE A 193 1.24 -0.62 -25.52
CA ILE A 193 2.26 0.12 -24.78
C ILE A 193 2.19 1.61 -25.10
N ALA A 194 1.84 1.97 -26.33
CA ALA A 194 1.66 3.36 -26.73
C ALA A 194 0.49 4.01 -26.01
N VAL A 195 -0.65 3.30 -25.94
CA VAL A 195 -1.85 3.75 -25.23
C VAL A 195 -1.56 3.97 -23.75
N VAL A 196 -0.89 3.01 -23.10
CA VAL A 196 -0.51 3.13 -21.68
C VAL A 196 0.47 4.28 -21.46
N SER A 197 1.46 4.45 -22.35
CA SER A 197 2.44 5.54 -22.25
C SER A 197 1.78 6.91 -22.42
N GLN A 198 0.81 7.02 -23.33
CA GLN A 198 0.04 8.24 -23.51
C GLN A 198 -0.84 8.55 -22.29
N ALA A 199 -1.59 7.56 -21.79
CA ALA A 199 -2.42 7.72 -20.60
C ALA A 199 -1.58 8.11 -19.38
N PHE A 200 -0.37 7.53 -19.24
CA PHE A 200 0.57 7.92 -18.19
C PHE A 200 1.05 9.37 -18.34
N ASN A 201 1.42 9.80 -19.55
CA ASN A 201 1.84 11.18 -19.81
C ASN A 201 0.72 12.20 -19.51
N GLU A 202 -0.51 11.88 -19.88
CA GLU A 202 -1.70 12.70 -19.56
C GLU A 202 -1.89 12.80 -18.05
N MET A 203 -1.86 11.66 -17.33
CA MET A 203 -1.96 11.61 -15.88
C MET A 203 -0.84 12.41 -15.19
N ALA A 204 0.42 12.23 -15.62
CA ALA A 204 1.57 12.95 -15.07
C ALA A 204 1.42 14.46 -15.23
N THR A 205 0.95 14.91 -16.41
CA THR A 205 0.69 16.32 -16.69
C THR A 205 -0.44 16.86 -15.81
N SER A 206 -1.54 16.13 -15.67
CA SER A 206 -2.67 16.51 -14.82
C SER A 206 -2.26 16.61 -13.34
N ILE A 207 -1.49 15.65 -12.83
CA ILE A 207 -0.96 15.68 -11.47
C ILE A 207 -0.07 16.91 -11.27
N GLY A 208 0.87 17.17 -12.19
CA GLY A 208 1.74 18.33 -12.11
C GLY A 208 0.97 19.66 -12.11
N LYS A 209 -0.09 19.76 -12.91
CA LYS A 209 -0.99 20.92 -12.91
C LYS A 209 -1.71 21.09 -11.57
N LEU A 210 -2.32 20.02 -11.04
CA LEU A 210 -3.05 20.05 -9.77
C LEU A 210 -2.14 20.45 -8.61
N ILE A 211 -0.92 19.90 -8.54
CA ILE A 211 0.05 20.25 -7.50
C ILE A 211 0.45 21.73 -7.60
N SER A 212 0.68 22.23 -8.82
CA SER A 212 0.99 23.66 -9.04
C SER A 212 -0.16 24.57 -8.58
N GLU A 213 -1.41 24.20 -8.90
CA GLU A 213 -2.60 24.94 -8.46
C GLU A 213 -2.75 24.93 -6.94
N ILE A 214 -2.58 23.77 -6.28
CA ILE A 214 -2.61 23.67 -4.82
C ILE A 214 -1.52 24.54 -4.18
N LYS A 215 -0.30 24.50 -4.71
CA LYS A 215 0.82 25.31 -4.19
C LYS A 215 0.52 26.81 -4.33
N ASN A 216 0.09 27.26 -5.51
CA ASN A 216 -0.26 28.65 -5.73
C ASN A 216 -1.42 29.11 -4.83
N LYS A 217 -2.42 28.26 -4.61
CA LYS A 217 -3.54 28.56 -3.70
C LYS A 217 -3.07 28.65 -2.25
N SER A 218 -2.25 27.70 -1.80
CA SER A 218 -1.66 27.72 -0.45
C SER A 218 -0.81 28.96 -0.21
N ASP A 219 -0.01 29.39 -1.20
CA ASP A 219 0.82 30.59 -1.09
C ASP A 219 -0.05 31.86 -1.04
N LEU A 220 -1.16 31.89 -1.78
CA LEU A 220 -2.13 32.99 -1.74
C LEU A 220 -2.88 33.05 -0.40
N GLU A 221 -3.34 31.90 0.13
CA GLU A 221 -4.02 31.82 1.42
C GLU A 221 -3.12 32.33 2.56
N LYS A 222 -1.83 31.96 2.56
CA LYS A 222 -0.87 32.51 3.54
C LYS A 222 -0.73 34.03 3.47
N LYS A 223 -0.63 34.59 2.25
CA LYS A 223 -0.54 36.04 2.06
C LYS A 223 -1.81 36.76 2.54
N LEU A 224 -2.99 36.19 2.26
CA LEU A 224 -4.26 36.74 2.73
C LEU A 224 -4.35 36.71 4.25
N GLN A 225 -3.96 35.61 4.89
CA GLN A 225 -3.96 35.49 6.34
C GLN A 225 -3.02 36.50 7.01
N GLU A 226 -1.84 36.73 6.42
CA GLU A 226 -0.91 37.76 6.92
C GLU A 226 -1.47 39.18 6.75
N GLN A 227 -2.14 39.46 5.63
CA GLN A 227 -2.82 40.75 5.42
C GLN A 227 -4.01 40.96 6.38
N GLU A 228 -4.78 39.92 6.67
CA GLU A 228 -5.86 39.99 7.67
C GLU A 228 -5.30 40.28 9.06
N TYR A 229 -4.22 39.61 9.45
CA TYR A 229 -3.55 39.87 10.73
C TYR A 229 -3.05 41.31 10.84
N GLN A 230 -2.40 41.83 9.80
CA GLN A 230 -1.94 43.22 9.76
C GLN A 230 -3.10 44.22 9.84
N ASN A 231 -4.20 43.97 9.14
CA ASN A 231 -5.40 44.81 9.23
C ASN A 231 -6.01 44.81 10.63
N LEU A 232 -6.08 43.65 11.27
CA LEU A 232 -6.63 43.53 12.62
C LEU A 232 -5.75 44.28 13.64
N ALA A 233 -4.43 44.13 13.54
CA ALA A 233 -3.47 44.85 14.37
C ALA A 233 -3.60 46.37 14.18
N MET A 234 -3.63 46.84 12.93
CA MET A 234 -3.83 48.26 12.61
C MET A 234 -5.12 48.81 13.19
N LYS A 235 -6.23 48.06 13.09
CA LYS A 235 -7.53 48.47 13.63
C LYS A 235 -7.51 48.61 15.15
N ASN A 236 -6.82 47.71 15.85
CA ASN A 236 -6.64 47.81 17.30
C ASN A 236 -5.80 49.02 17.69
N THR A 237 -4.66 49.24 17.01
CA THR A 237 -3.82 50.44 17.24
C THR A 237 -4.60 51.73 17.01
N LEU A 238 -5.41 51.80 15.95
CA LEU A 238 -6.24 52.96 15.66
C LEU A 238 -7.26 53.20 16.80
N LYS A 239 -7.91 52.13 17.27
CA LYS A 239 -8.87 52.18 18.38
C LYS A 239 -8.24 52.71 19.66
N GLU A 240 -7.04 52.24 20.00
CA GLU A 240 -6.28 52.70 21.17
C GLU A 240 -5.90 54.19 21.04
N ALA A 241 -5.44 54.61 19.86
CA ALA A 241 -5.10 55.99 19.58
C ALA A 241 -6.33 56.92 19.70
N GLU A 242 -7.49 56.51 19.18
CA GLU A 242 -8.75 57.24 19.33
C GLU A 242 -9.16 57.38 20.80
N LEU A 243 -9.09 56.30 21.58
CA LEU A 243 -9.40 56.32 23.01
C LEU A 243 -8.46 57.26 23.78
N HIS A 244 -7.15 57.20 23.49
CA HIS A 244 -6.17 58.08 24.10
C HIS A 244 -6.39 59.55 23.72
N ALA A 245 -6.72 59.83 22.46
CA ALA A 245 -7.04 61.18 22.00
C ALA A 245 -8.29 61.74 22.68
N LEU A 246 -9.34 60.93 22.83
CA LEU A 246 -10.55 61.31 23.57
C LEU A 246 -10.26 61.60 25.04
N GLN A 247 -9.46 60.76 25.71
CA GLN A 247 -9.04 61.00 27.10
C GLN A 247 -8.24 62.29 27.24
N SER A 248 -7.36 62.60 26.28
CA SER A 248 -6.54 63.82 26.29
C SER A 248 -7.34 65.12 26.10
N GLN A 249 -8.58 65.07 25.60
CA GLN A 249 -9.41 66.28 25.46
C GLN A 249 -9.88 66.84 26.80
N ILE A 250 -9.88 66.03 27.87
CA ILE A 250 -10.13 66.49 29.23
C ILE A 250 -8.77 66.72 29.89
N ASN A 251 -8.34 67.97 30.07
CA ASN A 251 -7.11 68.27 30.78
C ASN A 251 -7.36 68.20 32.30
N PRO A 252 -6.90 67.16 33.02
CA PRO A 252 -7.19 67.00 34.45
C PRO A 252 -6.62 68.15 35.27
N HIS A 253 -5.46 68.67 34.85
CA HIS A 253 -4.80 69.79 35.54
C HIS A 253 -5.61 71.07 35.43
N PHE A 254 -6.21 71.36 34.26
CA PHE A 254 -7.11 72.50 34.14
C PHE A 254 -8.32 72.35 35.08
N LEU A 255 -8.98 71.19 35.09
CA LEU A 255 -10.12 70.94 35.97
C LEU A 255 -9.79 71.09 37.46
N PHE A 256 -8.68 70.51 37.93
CA PHE A 256 -8.25 70.65 39.32
C PHE A 256 -7.93 72.10 39.68
N ASN A 257 -7.28 72.84 38.76
CA ASN A 257 -6.99 74.25 38.99
C ASN A 257 -8.26 75.09 39.03
N THR A 258 -9.23 74.81 38.16
CA THR A 258 -10.53 75.49 38.17
C THR A 258 -11.31 75.22 39.45
N LEU A 259 -11.37 73.97 39.91
CA LEU A 259 -12.04 73.62 41.17
C LEU A 259 -11.33 74.24 42.37
N ASN A 260 -10.00 74.19 42.42
CA ASN A 260 -9.23 74.83 43.50
C ASN A 260 -9.44 76.35 43.53
N ALA A 261 -9.53 77.01 42.37
CA ALA A 261 -9.87 78.43 42.29
C ALA A 261 -11.29 78.69 42.83
N GLY A 262 -12.25 77.80 42.55
CA GLY A 262 -13.60 77.85 43.10
C GLY A 262 -13.64 77.70 44.62
N VAL A 263 -12.83 76.80 45.20
CA VAL A 263 -12.69 76.67 46.66
C VAL A 263 -12.17 77.97 47.26
N GLN A 264 -11.12 78.56 46.70
CA GLN A 264 -10.54 79.81 47.21
C GLN A 264 -11.53 80.98 47.13
N LEU A 265 -12.28 81.08 46.04
CA LEU A 265 -13.33 82.10 45.89
C LEU A 265 -14.42 81.93 46.95
N ALA A 266 -14.88 80.70 47.20
CA ALA A 266 -15.89 80.44 48.23
C ALA A 266 -15.39 80.80 49.64
N ILE A 267 -14.13 80.54 49.96
CA ILE A 267 -13.51 80.95 51.23
C ILE A 267 -13.48 82.49 51.34
N MET A 268 -13.15 83.21 50.26
CA MET A 268 -13.13 84.68 50.27
C MET A 268 -14.53 85.29 50.46
N GLU A 269 -15.58 84.59 50.04
CA GLU A 269 -16.98 84.99 50.20
C GLU A 269 -17.60 84.50 51.52
N ASP A 270 -16.81 83.94 52.44
CA ASP A 270 -17.26 83.37 53.73
C ASP A 270 -18.33 82.27 53.53
N ALA A 271 -18.27 81.59 52.37
CA ALA A 271 -19.22 80.56 51.94
C ALA A 271 -18.67 79.15 52.25
N ASP A 272 -18.46 78.85 53.53
CA ASP A 272 -17.81 77.62 54.00
C ASP A 272 -18.43 76.32 53.43
N LYS A 273 -19.77 76.24 53.38
CA LYS A 273 -20.47 75.07 52.82
C LYS A 273 -20.19 74.87 51.33
N THR A 274 -20.03 75.97 50.59
CA THR A 274 -19.70 75.95 49.16
C THR A 274 -18.24 75.51 48.98
N ALA A 275 -17.33 76.01 49.82
CA ALA A 275 -15.93 75.62 49.79
C ALA A 275 -15.76 74.11 50.06
N ASP A 276 -16.43 73.57 51.07
CA ASP A 276 -16.40 72.14 51.40
C ASP A 276 -17.00 71.30 50.25
N PHE A 277 -18.12 71.71 49.66
CA PHE A 277 -18.70 71.02 48.51
C PHE A 277 -17.74 70.95 47.30
N ILE A 278 -17.10 72.06 46.93
CA ILE A 278 -16.16 72.09 45.80
C ILE A 278 -14.89 71.26 46.12
N ASP A 279 -14.40 71.27 47.37
CA ASP A 279 -13.27 70.44 47.79
C ASP A 279 -13.58 68.94 47.69
N LYS A 280 -14.77 68.52 48.16
CA LYS A 280 -15.24 67.14 48.06
C LYS A 280 -15.40 66.67 46.62
N VAL A 281 -15.91 67.55 45.74
CA VAL A 281 -15.96 67.29 44.28
C VAL A 281 -14.55 67.18 43.68
N SER A 282 -13.62 68.04 44.08
CA SER A 282 -12.22 67.99 43.64
C SER A 282 -11.53 66.69 44.04
N LYS A 283 -11.77 66.22 45.28
CA LYS A 283 -11.26 64.93 45.79
C LYS A 283 -11.83 63.75 45.02
N LEU A 284 -13.16 63.71 44.83
CA LEU A 284 -13.84 62.67 44.05
C LEU A 284 -13.30 62.60 42.62
N LEU A 285 -13.22 63.74 41.92
CA LEU A 285 -12.74 63.80 40.55
C LEU A 285 -11.27 63.37 40.43
N ARG A 286 -10.44 63.76 41.41
CA ARG A 286 -9.02 63.37 41.45
C ARG A 286 -8.85 61.88 41.63
N TYR A 287 -9.71 61.27 42.45
CA TYR A 287 -9.72 59.84 42.67
C TYR A 287 -10.12 59.08 41.39
N SER A 288 -11.21 59.48 40.73
CA SER A 288 -11.72 58.84 39.50
C SER A 288 -10.81 58.99 38.28
N LEU A 289 -9.93 60.00 38.24
CA LEU A 289 -8.96 60.22 37.16
C LEU A 289 -7.60 59.54 37.39
N ARG A 290 -7.42 58.79 38.48
CA ARG A 290 -6.24 57.92 38.66
C ARG A 290 -6.25 56.81 37.60
N LYS A 291 -5.07 56.30 37.24
CA LYS A 291 -4.96 55.24 36.22
C LYS A 291 -5.73 53.99 36.68
N ILE A 292 -6.60 53.48 35.82
CA ILE A 292 -7.22 52.16 35.96
C ILE A 292 -6.08 51.13 36.12
N ASN A 293 -6.19 50.22 37.09
CA ASN A 293 -5.14 49.30 37.61
C ASN A 293 -4.13 49.87 38.61
N THR A 294 -4.41 51.03 39.23
CA THR A 294 -3.67 51.46 40.42
C THR A 294 -4.21 50.71 41.64
N ALA A 295 -3.34 50.09 42.44
CA ALA A 295 -3.73 49.51 43.72
C ALA A 295 -3.94 50.64 44.76
N VAL A 296 -5.07 50.60 45.45
CA VAL A 296 -5.48 51.58 46.49
C VAL A 296 -5.83 50.85 47.77
N THR A 297 -5.79 51.53 48.90
CA THR A 297 -6.21 50.90 50.17
C THR A 297 -7.73 50.88 50.31
N ILE A 298 -8.26 49.94 51.11
CA ILE A 298 -9.68 49.94 51.51
C ILE A 298 -10.07 51.30 52.11
N ARG A 299 -9.19 51.88 52.93
CA ARG A 299 -9.35 53.23 53.49
C ARG A 299 -9.54 54.29 52.41
N GLU A 300 -8.69 54.28 51.38
CA GLU A 300 -8.80 55.25 50.28
C GLU A 300 -10.13 55.12 49.51
N GLU A 301 -10.63 53.89 49.27
CA GLU A 301 -11.95 53.66 48.66
C GLU A 301 -13.08 54.17 49.58
N THR A 302 -13.01 53.90 50.88
CA THR A 302 -14.05 54.34 51.82
C THR A 302 -14.04 55.84 52.06
N ASP A 303 -12.88 56.49 52.13
CA ASP A 303 -12.77 57.95 52.23
C ASP A 303 -13.36 58.61 50.98
N ASN A 304 -13.17 58.00 49.81
CA ASN A 304 -13.77 58.47 48.57
C ASN A 304 -15.30 58.28 48.56
N LEU A 305 -15.81 57.17 49.10
CA LEU A 305 -17.24 56.96 49.31
C LEU A 305 -17.85 58.03 50.22
N GLU A 306 -17.18 58.43 51.31
CA GLU A 306 -17.66 59.51 52.16
C GLU A 306 -17.77 60.83 51.39
N ASN A 307 -16.77 61.16 50.56
CA ASN A 307 -16.82 62.35 49.71
C ASN A 307 -17.99 62.28 48.69
N TYR A 308 -18.23 61.09 48.12
CA TYR A 308 -19.33 60.85 47.20
C TYR A 308 -20.71 61.03 47.88
N PHE A 309 -20.92 60.43 49.05
CA PHE A 309 -22.18 60.57 49.79
C PHE A 309 -22.41 61.98 50.32
N PHE A 310 -21.36 62.70 50.69
CA PHE A 310 -21.46 64.12 51.05
C PHE A 310 -22.06 64.96 49.90
N ILE A 311 -21.56 64.76 48.68
CA ILE A 311 -22.06 65.45 47.47
C ILE A 311 -23.53 65.12 47.23
N LEU A 312 -23.88 63.84 47.36
CA LEU A 312 -25.25 63.38 47.15
C LEU A 312 -26.22 63.92 48.22
N LYS A 313 -25.84 63.89 49.50
CA LYS A 313 -26.65 64.46 50.59
C LYS A 313 -26.87 65.96 50.41
N THR A 314 -25.87 66.68 49.89
CA THR A 314 -26.01 68.10 49.55
C THR A 314 -27.03 68.33 48.43
N ARG A 315 -27.09 67.44 47.45
CA ARG A 315 -28.02 67.54 46.30
C ARG A 315 -29.45 67.11 46.63
N TYR A 316 -29.62 66.02 47.36
CA TYR A 316 -30.91 65.34 47.55
C TYR A 316 -31.54 65.57 48.93
N GLY A 317 -30.85 66.25 49.84
CA GLY A 317 -31.28 66.43 51.23
C GLY A 317 -30.75 65.34 52.16
N SER A 318 -30.61 65.66 53.43
CA SER A 318 -29.95 64.81 54.44
C SER A 318 -30.74 63.56 54.82
N ASP A 319 -32.06 63.56 54.61
CA ASP A 319 -32.98 62.56 55.18
C ASP A 319 -33.33 61.41 54.21
N ARG A 320 -32.83 61.48 52.96
CA ARG A 320 -33.18 60.50 51.91
C ARG A 320 -32.39 59.20 52.02
N PHE A 321 -31.10 59.27 52.32
CA PHE A 321 -30.23 58.10 52.44
C PHE A 321 -29.05 58.36 53.37
N ASP A 322 -28.62 57.32 54.10
CA ASP A 322 -27.45 57.34 54.96
C ASP A 322 -26.43 56.25 54.58
N LEU A 323 -25.17 56.52 54.90
CA LEU A 323 -24.04 55.62 54.69
C LEU A 323 -23.42 55.27 56.03
N HIS A 324 -23.32 53.98 56.32
CA HIS A 324 -22.60 53.48 57.48
C HIS A 324 -21.39 52.66 57.03
N ILE A 325 -20.20 53.18 57.31
CA ILE A 325 -18.92 52.52 57.03
C ILE A 325 -18.38 51.93 58.33
N ASP A 326 -18.12 50.63 58.33
CA ASP A 326 -17.54 49.88 59.45
C ASP A 326 -16.36 49.04 58.94
N VAL A 327 -15.16 49.61 59.02
CA VAL A 327 -13.92 48.98 58.53
C VAL A 327 -13.06 48.62 59.72
N ASP A 328 -12.68 47.35 59.82
CA ASP A 328 -11.71 46.91 60.81
C ASP A 328 -10.36 47.61 60.57
N PRO A 329 -9.83 48.37 61.55
CA PRO A 329 -8.55 49.06 61.42
C PRO A 329 -7.38 48.16 61.01
N ALA A 330 -7.44 46.86 61.32
CA ALA A 330 -6.39 45.89 60.99
C ALA A 330 -6.24 45.68 59.46
N ILE A 331 -7.30 45.89 58.68
CA ILE A 331 -7.30 45.70 57.23
C ILE A 331 -7.50 47.00 56.43
N ALA A 332 -7.63 48.15 57.10
CA ALA A 332 -7.91 49.42 56.44
C ALA A 332 -6.87 49.77 55.35
N ASP A 333 -5.62 49.32 55.51
CA ASP A 333 -4.53 49.56 54.56
C ASP A 333 -4.31 48.39 53.57
N PHE A 334 -5.20 47.39 53.55
CA PHE A 334 -5.18 46.31 52.58
C PHE A 334 -5.43 46.83 51.16
N GLN A 335 -4.67 46.34 50.19
CA GLN A 335 -4.66 46.85 48.83
C GLN A 335 -5.70 46.14 47.96
N ILE A 336 -6.53 46.91 47.27
CA ILE A 336 -7.55 46.48 46.31
C ILE A 336 -7.44 47.30 45.02
N PRO A 337 -7.96 46.83 43.88
CA PRO A 337 -8.05 47.63 42.67
C PRO A 337 -8.86 48.91 42.90
N LEU A 338 -8.41 50.02 42.30
CA LEU A 338 -9.16 51.27 42.25
C LEU A 338 -10.58 51.04 41.70
N LEU A 339 -11.59 51.66 42.33
CA LEU A 339 -13.03 51.55 42.02
C LEU A 339 -13.60 50.15 42.22
N THR A 340 -13.20 49.44 43.29
CA THR A 340 -13.78 48.15 43.65
C THR A 340 -15.09 48.31 44.43
N ILE A 341 -15.10 49.15 45.48
CA ILE A 341 -16.24 49.26 46.40
C ILE A 341 -17.27 50.25 45.83
N GLN A 342 -16.79 51.35 45.23
CA GLN A 342 -17.64 52.42 44.72
C GLN A 342 -18.74 51.94 43.76
N PRO A 343 -18.49 51.12 42.71
CA PRO A 343 -19.54 50.70 41.79
C PRO A 343 -20.60 49.81 42.44
N ILE A 344 -20.23 49.04 43.46
CA ILE A 344 -21.16 48.18 44.21
C ILE A 344 -22.08 49.06 45.06
N VAL A 345 -21.53 50.07 45.72
CA VAL A 345 -22.29 51.03 46.54
C VAL A 345 -23.17 51.94 45.67
N GLU A 346 -22.69 52.38 44.51
CA GLU A 346 -23.51 53.13 43.54
C GLU A 346 -24.68 52.28 43.03
N ASN A 347 -24.45 51.00 42.78
CA ASN A 347 -25.52 50.07 42.41
C ASN A 347 -26.56 49.94 43.54
N ALA A 348 -26.12 49.78 44.79
CA ALA A 348 -27.01 49.74 45.96
C ALA A 348 -27.83 51.03 46.12
N LEU A 349 -27.22 52.19 45.86
CA LEU A 349 -27.90 53.48 45.89
C LEU A 349 -28.95 53.62 44.79
N ILE A 350 -28.58 53.41 43.53
CA ILE A 350 -29.46 53.64 42.36
C ILE A 350 -30.59 52.60 42.33
N HIS A 351 -30.27 51.33 42.57
CA HIS A 351 -31.22 50.24 42.36
C HIS A 351 -31.89 49.75 43.64
N GLY A 352 -31.20 49.87 44.79
CA GLY A 352 -31.78 49.51 46.09
C GLY A 352 -32.59 50.67 46.67
N VAL A 353 -31.96 51.83 46.80
CA VAL A 353 -32.42 52.88 47.72
C VAL A 353 -33.07 54.10 47.03
N GLU A 354 -32.80 54.37 45.76
CA GLU A 354 -33.27 55.58 45.04
C GLU A 354 -34.81 55.72 45.03
N GLN A 355 -35.53 54.58 45.04
CA GLN A 355 -37.00 54.53 45.03
C GLN A 355 -37.64 54.78 46.40
N LEU A 356 -36.85 54.84 47.48
CA LEU A 356 -37.34 55.21 48.80
C LEU A 356 -37.45 56.74 48.90
N GLU A 357 -38.58 57.23 49.40
CA GLU A 357 -38.80 58.66 49.61
C GLU A 357 -37.91 59.20 50.76
N GLU A 358 -37.78 58.43 51.85
CA GLU A 358 -36.92 58.69 53.02
C GLU A 358 -36.42 57.38 53.66
N GLY A 359 -35.33 57.43 54.44
CA GLY A 359 -34.87 56.31 55.28
C GLY A 359 -34.06 55.22 54.56
N GLY A 360 -33.48 55.53 53.41
CA GLY A 360 -32.53 54.66 52.74
C GLY A 360 -31.26 54.41 53.55
N GLU A 361 -30.82 53.17 53.68
CA GLU A 361 -29.61 52.82 54.44
C GLU A 361 -28.72 51.93 53.59
N ILE A 362 -27.45 52.35 53.44
CA ILE A 362 -26.40 51.54 52.83
C ILE A 362 -25.31 51.34 53.87
N LYS A 363 -24.96 50.07 54.10
CA LYS A 363 -23.93 49.69 55.05
C LYS A 363 -22.80 48.96 54.34
N VAL A 364 -21.59 49.51 54.49
CA VAL A 364 -20.33 48.94 54.00
C VAL A 364 -19.56 48.42 55.20
N ARG A 365 -19.30 47.12 55.24
CA ARG A 365 -18.45 46.50 56.27
C ARG A 365 -17.22 45.87 55.62
N ALA A 366 -16.06 46.07 56.21
CA ALA A 366 -14.87 45.34 55.81
C ALA A 366 -14.23 44.70 57.04
N TYR A 367 -14.02 43.38 57.00
CA TYR A 367 -13.45 42.61 58.09
C TYR A 367 -12.65 41.42 57.55
N GLN A 368 -11.78 40.86 58.38
CA GLN A 368 -11.01 39.67 58.06
C GLN A 368 -11.62 38.45 58.76
N ASN A 369 -11.73 37.33 58.03
CA ASN A 369 -11.90 36.00 58.63
C ASN A 369 -10.58 35.21 58.51
N ASP A 370 -10.57 33.94 58.95
CA ASP A 370 -9.33 33.13 58.98
C ASP A 370 -8.66 32.91 57.60
N GLU A 371 -9.37 33.11 56.48
CA GLU A 371 -8.90 32.77 55.13
C GLU A 371 -8.93 33.94 54.13
N SER A 372 -9.70 35.00 54.38
CA SER A 372 -9.91 36.10 53.42
C SER A 372 -10.31 37.43 54.06
N VAL A 373 -10.10 38.52 53.32
CA VAL A 373 -10.69 39.83 53.59
C VAL A 373 -12.07 39.86 52.94
N ILE A 374 -13.10 40.15 53.73
CA ILE A 374 -14.49 40.25 53.28
C ILE A 374 -14.89 41.72 53.26
N ILE A 375 -15.49 42.15 52.14
CA ILE A 375 -16.12 43.46 51.99
C ILE A 375 -17.60 43.21 51.69
N ASP A 376 -18.45 43.54 52.66
CA ASP A 376 -19.90 43.39 52.58
C ASP A 376 -20.55 44.76 52.30
N VAL A 377 -21.30 44.85 51.22
CA VAL A 377 -22.17 46.00 50.92
C VAL A 377 -23.62 45.54 51.01
N SER A 378 -24.39 46.19 51.87
CA SER A 378 -25.80 45.86 52.11
C SER A 378 -26.67 47.11 52.03
N ASP A 379 -27.87 46.95 51.50
CA ASP A 379 -28.89 48.00 51.43
C ASP A 379 -30.23 47.51 51.98
N ASN A 380 -31.09 48.45 52.36
CA ASN A 380 -32.46 48.19 52.80
C ASN A 380 -33.50 48.40 51.68
N GLY A 381 -33.07 48.31 50.42
CA GLY A 381 -33.89 48.52 49.24
C GLY A 381 -34.87 47.39 48.92
N LEU A 382 -35.50 47.48 47.74
CA LEU A 382 -36.49 46.51 47.26
C LEU A 382 -35.90 45.12 46.95
N GLY A 383 -34.58 45.01 46.84
CA GLY A 383 -33.87 43.79 46.48
C GLY A 383 -33.88 43.50 44.96
N MET A 384 -32.92 42.69 44.51
CA MET A 384 -32.82 42.27 43.12
C MET A 384 -33.76 41.10 42.82
N ASP A 385 -34.28 41.02 41.59
CA ASP A 385 -35.08 39.87 41.16
C ASP A 385 -34.22 38.58 41.10
N SER A 386 -34.87 37.44 41.33
CA SER A 386 -34.19 36.14 41.42
C SER A 386 -33.49 35.70 40.13
N GLU A 387 -33.94 36.19 38.97
CA GLU A 387 -33.34 35.85 37.68
C GLU A 387 -32.02 36.62 37.49
N THR A 388 -31.99 37.89 37.87
CA THR A 388 -30.78 38.73 37.88
C THR A 388 -29.73 38.17 38.85
N VAL A 389 -30.12 37.76 40.05
CA VAL A 389 -29.20 37.10 41.01
C VAL A 389 -28.56 35.85 40.41
N LYS A 390 -29.37 34.98 39.79
CA LYS A 390 -28.88 33.76 39.15
C LYS A 390 -27.91 34.04 38.01
N ARG A 391 -28.17 35.07 37.20
CA ARG A 391 -27.29 35.47 36.08
C ARG A 391 -25.95 36.02 36.54
N LEU A 392 -25.93 36.78 37.65
CA LEU A 392 -24.70 37.28 38.26
C LEU A 392 -23.85 36.12 38.85
N GLN A 393 -24.50 35.16 39.52
CA GLN A 393 -23.83 33.96 40.04
C GLN A 393 -23.25 33.04 38.95
N GLU A 394 -23.98 32.86 37.84
CA GLU A 394 -23.52 32.06 36.68
C GLU A 394 -22.42 32.77 35.86
N GLY A 395 -22.08 34.02 36.21
CA GLY A 395 -21.07 34.79 35.51
C GLY A 395 -21.39 35.00 34.03
N ARG A 396 -22.65 35.28 33.70
CA ARG A 396 -23.09 35.64 32.34
C ARG A 396 -23.24 37.15 32.23
N LYS A 397 -22.76 37.73 31.12
CA LYS A 397 -22.82 39.17 30.88
C LYS A 397 -24.29 39.59 30.77
N VAL A 398 -24.75 40.42 31.70
CA VAL A 398 -26.13 40.92 31.70
C VAL A 398 -26.22 42.05 30.68
N SER A 399 -26.80 41.77 29.53
CA SER A 399 -27.15 42.81 28.53
C SER A 399 -28.50 43.41 28.91
N GLY A 400 -28.50 44.64 29.40
CA GLY A 400 -29.70 45.41 29.73
C GLY A 400 -29.51 46.35 30.92
N HIS A 401 -29.65 47.66 30.64
CA HIS A 401 -29.46 48.82 31.54
C HIS A 401 -28.12 48.88 32.28
N THR A 402 -27.70 50.10 32.61
CA THR A 402 -26.39 50.55 33.13
C THR A 402 -25.80 49.72 34.30
N THR A 403 -26.63 48.92 34.95
CA THR A 403 -26.38 48.10 36.14
C THR A 403 -25.47 46.90 35.90
N GLY A 404 -25.63 46.20 34.77
CA GLY A 404 -24.95 44.93 34.51
C GLY A 404 -23.46 45.07 34.15
N ILE A 405 -23.00 46.28 33.83
CA ILE A 405 -21.64 46.58 33.39
C ILE A 405 -20.72 46.85 34.60
N GLY A 406 -21.22 47.56 35.63
CA GLY A 406 -20.44 47.96 36.80
C GLY A 406 -19.96 46.77 37.65
N LEU A 407 -20.89 45.91 38.09
CA LEU A 407 -20.57 44.73 38.91
C LEU A 407 -19.69 43.71 38.18
N TRP A 408 -19.87 43.58 36.86
CA TRP A 408 -19.07 42.67 36.04
C TRP A 408 -17.64 43.13 35.88
N ASN A 409 -17.43 44.44 35.69
CA ASN A 409 -16.09 45.02 35.60
C ASN A 409 -15.36 44.87 36.94
N VAL A 410 -16.01 45.17 38.07
CA VAL A 410 -15.43 44.95 39.41
C VAL A 410 -14.98 43.50 39.58
N ARG A 411 -15.80 42.53 39.13
CA ARG A 411 -15.45 41.12 39.21
C ARG A 411 -14.25 40.77 38.33
N ASP A 412 -14.22 41.22 37.08
CA ASP A 412 -13.13 40.94 36.14
C ASP A 412 -11.82 41.60 36.60
N ASP A 413 -11.88 42.83 37.13
CA ASP A 413 -10.75 43.55 37.69
C ASP A 413 -10.20 42.87 38.96
N LEU A 414 -11.07 42.35 39.84
CA LEU A 414 -10.65 41.55 41.00
C LEU A 414 -9.99 40.23 40.58
N TYR A 415 -10.56 39.50 39.62
CA TYR A 415 -9.96 38.28 39.07
C TYR A 415 -8.58 38.53 38.45
N ASN A 416 -8.46 39.56 37.60
CA ASN A 416 -7.22 39.88 36.91
C ASN A 416 -6.12 40.42 37.86
N SER A 417 -6.51 41.14 38.91
CA SER A 417 -5.57 41.77 39.86
C SER A 417 -5.10 40.83 40.97
N LEU A 418 -5.94 39.90 41.42
CA LEU A 418 -5.65 38.95 42.49
C LEU A 418 -5.31 37.53 42.00
N GLY A 419 -5.44 37.26 40.69
CA GLY A 419 -5.09 35.98 40.08
C GLY A 419 -5.99 34.82 40.49
N LEU A 420 -7.27 35.11 40.75
CA LEU A 420 -8.29 34.14 41.20
C LEU A 420 -8.90 33.29 40.08
#